data_AF-D2BIN3-F1
#
_entry.id   AF-D2BIN3-F1
#
_cell.length_a   1.000
_cell.length_b   1.000
_cell.length_c   1.000
_cell.angle_alpha   90.00
_cell.angle_beta   90.00
_cell.angle_gamma   90.00
#
_symmetry.space_group_name_H-M   'P 1'
#
loop_
_entity.id
_entity.type
_entity.pdbx_description
1 polymer ?
#
loop_
_entity_poly.entity_id
_entity_poly.type
_entity_poly.pdbx_seq_one_letter_code
_entity_poly.pdbx_strand_id
1 'polypeptide(L)'
;MALGNIYLGDQLIGQVEYTLQDNSDSRWWGELVFTEYHKVADGGGYSILTEDGKQGRCTLKKKLNKAVYGMPSRHFYLFQGMSPLKTP
;
A
#
# COMPACT_ATOMS: atom_id res chain seq x y z
N MET A 1 -11.56 6.39 -0.63
CA MET A 1 -10.41 5.46 -0.65
C MET A 1 -10.57 4.60 -1.88
N ALA A 2 -9.52 4.44 -2.67
CA ALA A 2 -9.55 3.60 -3.86
C ALA A 2 -9.13 2.18 -3.50
N LEU A 3 -9.58 1.19 -4.28
CA LEU A 3 -9.21 -0.21 -4.06
C LEU A 3 -7.99 -0.58 -4.89
N GLY A 4 -7.06 -1.29 -4.28
CA GLY A 4 -5.89 -1.82 -4.94
C GLY A 4 -5.56 -3.22 -4.46
N ASN A 5 -4.60 -3.84 -5.13
CA ASN A 5 -4.12 -5.16 -4.78
C ASN A 5 -2.61 -5.10 -4.51
N ILE A 6 -2.16 -5.77 -3.45
CA ILE A 6 -0.73 -5.90 -3.13
C ILE A 6 -0.23 -7.26 -3.58
N TYR A 7 0.92 -7.25 -4.25
CA TYR A 7 1.62 -8.43 -4.75
C TYR A 7 3.02 -8.53 -4.17
N LEU A 8 3.49 -9.75 -3.96
CA LEU A 8 4.88 -10.08 -3.66
C LEU A 8 5.40 -10.99 -4.79
N GLY A 9 6.21 -10.44 -5.69
CA GLY A 9 6.47 -11.08 -6.98
C GLY A 9 5.16 -11.19 -7.76
N ASP A 10 4.78 -12.41 -8.15
CA ASP A 10 3.51 -12.71 -8.84
C ASP A 10 2.40 -13.17 -7.88
N GLN A 11 2.67 -13.27 -6.58
CA GLN A 11 1.69 -13.73 -5.60
C GLN A 11 0.83 -12.56 -5.09
N LEU A 12 -0.49 -12.66 -5.25
CA LEU A 12 -1.45 -11.76 -4.60
C LEU A 12 -1.41 -11.97 -3.09
N ILE A 13 -1.04 -10.93 -2.34
CA ILE A 13 -1.03 -10.93 -0.88
C ILE A 13 -2.44 -10.64 -0.35
N GLY A 14 -3.11 -9.64 -0.91
CA GLY A 14 -4.44 -9.23 -0.47
C GLY A 14 -4.89 -7.90 -1.10
N GLN A 15 -6.17 -7.60 -0.91
CA GLN A 15 -6.76 -6.32 -1.31
C GLN A 15 -6.51 -5.25 -0.25
N VAL A 16 -6.34 -4.02 -0.71
CA VAL A 16 -6.05 -2.85 0.11
C VAL A 16 -6.95 -1.68 -0.28
N GLU A 17 -7.35 -0.91 0.72
CA GLU A 17 -7.85 0.44 0.53
C GLU A 17 -6.66 1.40 0.58
N TYR A 18 -6.44 2.16 -0.48
CA TYR A 18 -5.32 3.11 -0.54
C TYR A 18 -5.78 4.55 -0.81
N THR A 19 -4.94 5.47 -0.37
CA THR A 19 -5.00 6.89 -0.66
C THR A 19 -3.62 7.32 -1.13
N LEU A 20 -3.53 7.73 -2.39
CA LEU A 20 -2.31 8.29 -2.95
C LEU A 20 -2.22 9.76 -2.51
N GLN A 21 -1.10 10.14 -1.87
CA GLN A 21 -0.89 11.50 -1.37
C GLN A 21 -0.01 12.31 -2.34
N ASP A 22 0.94 11.64 -3.00
CA ASP A 22 1.79 12.22 -4.03
C ASP A 22 1.93 11.23 -5.19
N ASN A 23 1.84 11.75 -6.42
CA ASN A 23 1.95 10.97 -7.66
C ASN A 23 3.04 11.51 -8.60
N SER A 24 4.14 12.03 -8.06
CA SER A 24 5.21 12.54 -8.91
C SER A 24 5.91 11.40 -9.65
N ASP A 25 6.33 11.61 -10.90
CA ASP A 25 7.01 10.59 -11.70
C ASP A 25 8.31 10.06 -11.06
N SER A 26 8.98 10.90 -10.27
CA SER A 26 10.22 10.54 -9.57
C SER A 26 9.98 9.84 -8.23
N ARG A 27 8.82 10.09 -7.59
CA ARG A 27 8.46 9.53 -6.29
C ARG A 27 6.96 9.65 -6.08
N TRP A 28 6.33 8.56 -5.69
CA TRP A 28 4.93 8.56 -5.27
C TRP A 28 4.83 7.87 -3.92
N TRP A 29 3.87 8.31 -3.13
CA TRP A 29 3.62 7.73 -1.83
C TRP A 29 2.17 7.93 -1.41
N GLY A 30 1.75 7.12 -0.47
CA GLY A 30 0.42 7.18 0.09
C GLY A 30 0.28 6.30 1.30
N GLU A 31 -0.96 6.14 1.72
CA GLU A 31 -1.32 5.31 2.85
C GLU A 31 -2.28 4.23 2.39
N LEU A 32 -2.07 3.01 2.86
CA LEU A 32 -2.96 1.90 2.59
C LEU A 32 -3.31 1.13 3.85
N VAL A 33 -4.45 0.47 3.80
CA VAL A 33 -4.95 -0.44 4.83
C VAL A 33 -5.39 -1.71 4.13
N PHE A 34 -5.01 -2.86 4.66
CA PHE A 34 -5.54 -4.13 4.14
C PHE A 34 -7.00 -4.27 4.56
N THR A 35 -7.84 -4.69 3.62
CA THR A 35 -9.26 -4.98 3.87
C THR A 35 -9.42 -6.15 4.86
N GLU A 36 -8.49 -7.11 4.79
CA GLU A 36 -8.38 -8.25 5.68
C GLU A 36 -7.04 -8.26 6.43
N TYR A 37 -6.94 -9.02 7.52
CA TYR A 37 -5.67 -9.11 8.24
C TYR A 37 -4.64 -9.91 7.43
N HIS A 38 -3.59 -9.24 6.96
CA HIS A 38 -2.45 -9.88 6.33
C HIS A 38 -1.15 -9.62 7.09
N LYS A 39 -0.33 -10.68 7.21
CA LYS A 39 1.01 -10.59 7.78
C LYS A 39 1.99 -10.15 6.68
N VAL A 40 2.30 -8.86 6.65
CA VAL A 40 3.34 -8.29 5.77
C VAL A 40 4.58 -7.91 6.57
N ALA A 41 5.73 -7.95 5.91
CA ALA A 41 7.01 -7.55 6.49
C ALA A 41 7.09 -6.02 6.53
N ASP A 42 7.48 -5.47 7.68
CA ASP A 42 7.73 -4.03 7.82
C ASP A 42 8.99 -3.64 7.03
N GLY A 43 8.85 -2.65 6.14
CA GLY A 43 9.89 -2.27 5.19
C GLY A 43 10.07 -3.23 4.02
N GLY A 44 9.21 -4.24 3.87
CA GLY A 44 9.28 -5.20 2.76
C GLY A 44 9.02 -4.56 1.39
N GLY A 45 9.61 -5.13 0.34
CA GLY A 45 9.36 -4.75 -1.04
C GLY A 45 8.15 -5.49 -1.63
N TYR A 46 7.21 -4.74 -2.19
CA TYR A 46 5.94 -5.21 -2.75
C TYR A 46 5.64 -4.51 -4.07
N SER A 47 4.61 -4.96 -4.78
CA SER A 47 4.00 -4.22 -5.89
C SER A 47 2.56 -3.88 -5.55
N ILE A 48 2.13 -2.65 -5.82
CA ILE A 48 0.71 -2.27 -5.76
C ILE A 48 0.16 -2.21 -7.17
N LEU A 49 -1.03 -2.78 -7.35
CA LEU A 49 -1.88 -2.59 -8.52
C LEU A 49 -3.02 -1.65 -8.13
N THR A 50 -3.10 -0.49 -8.76
CA THR A 50 -4.13 0.52 -8.52
C THR A 50 -5.42 0.18 -9.26
N GLU A 51 -6.53 0.81 -8.87
CA GLU A 51 -7.83 0.65 -9.55
C GLU A 51 -7.76 1.02 -11.04
N ASP A 52 -6.94 2.02 -11.39
CA ASP A 52 -6.66 2.45 -12.76
C ASP A 52 -5.86 1.42 -13.59
N GLY A 53 -5.56 0.24 -13.03
CA GLY A 53 -4.77 -0.80 -13.68
C GLY A 53 -3.27 -0.47 -13.78
N LYS A 54 -2.75 0.47 -12.98
CA LYS A 54 -1.31 0.77 -12.96
C LYS A 54 -0.63 -0.02 -11.85
N GLN A 55 0.54 -0.55 -12.15
CA GLN A 55 1.37 -1.30 -11.23
C GLN A 55 2.69 -0.57 -10.96
N GLY A 56 3.14 -0.60 -9.71
CA GLY A 56 4.47 -0.11 -9.35
C GLY A 56 5.04 -0.83 -8.14
N ARG A 57 6.37 -0.92 -8.10
CA ARG A 57 7.10 -1.43 -6.93
C ARG A 57 7.12 -0.39 -5.83
N CYS A 58 6.81 -0.81 -4.62
CA CYS A 58 6.80 0.02 -3.43
C CYS A 58 7.31 -0.72 -2.21
N THR A 59 7.78 0.03 -1.22
CA THR A 59 8.04 -0.51 0.13
C THR A 59 6.85 -0.23 1.03
N LEU A 60 6.43 -1.21 1.83
CA LEU A 60 5.39 -1.03 2.84
C LEU A 60 6.01 -0.83 4.21
N LYS A 61 5.74 0.31 4.84
CA LYS A 61 6.20 0.61 6.20
C LYS A 61 5.00 0.74 7.13
N LYS A 62 4.95 -0.08 8.16
CA LYS A 62 3.88 -0.10 9.15
C LYS A 62 3.87 1.23 9.91
N LYS A 63 2.75 1.95 9.84
CA LYS A 63 2.45 3.05 10.75
C LYS A 63 1.74 2.47 11.97
N LEU A 64 2.39 2.58 13.11
CA LEU A 64 1.72 2.37 14.39
C LEU A 64 0.73 3.52 14.57
N ASN A 65 -0.56 3.20 14.63
CA ASN A 65 -1.53 4.14 15.15
C ASN A 65 -1.22 4.36 16.64
N LYS A 66 -1.04 5.62 17.04
CA LYS A 66 -1.33 6.00 18.42
C LYS A 66 -2.81 5.73 18.60
N ALA A 67 -3.15 4.67 19.34
CA ALA A 67 -4.53 4.32 19.63
C ALA A 67 -5.25 5.55 20.19
N VAL A 68 -6.26 6.04 19.47
CA VAL A 68 -7.28 6.89 20.06
C VAL A 68 -8.25 5.94 20.75
N TYR A 69 -8.48 6.14 22.04
CA TYR A 69 -9.31 5.29 22.91
C TYR A 69 -10.61 4.87 22.19
N GLY A 70 -10.79 3.57 21.92
CA GLY A 70 -12.07 2.99 21.50
C GLY A 70 -12.24 2.49 20.05
N MET A 71 -11.27 2.67 19.14
CA MET A 71 -11.36 2.07 17.78
C MET A 71 -10.52 0.79 17.63
N PRO A 72 -11.02 -0.24 16.92
CA PRO A 72 -10.22 -1.41 16.59
C PRO A 72 -9.00 -0.98 15.76
N SER A 73 -7.83 -1.54 16.09
CA SER A 73 -6.56 -1.20 15.47
C SER A 73 -6.54 -1.62 13.99
N ARG A 74 -6.96 -0.73 13.08
CA ARG A 74 -6.62 -0.86 11.67
C ARG A 74 -5.14 -0.53 11.50
N HIS A 75 -4.39 -1.43 10.90
CA HIS A 75 -2.98 -1.23 10.62
C HIS A 75 -2.85 -0.42 9.33
N PHE A 76 -2.37 0.82 9.48
CA PHE A 76 -2.05 1.67 8.35
C PHE A 76 -0.62 1.40 7.91
N TYR A 77 -0.39 1.37 6.61
CA TYR A 77 0.92 1.23 6.02
C TYR A 77 1.18 2.44 5.14
N LEU A 78 2.33 3.07 5.33
CA LEU A 78 2.87 4.00 4.36
C LEU A 78 3.45 3.17 3.21
N PHE A 79 2.98 3.41 2.00
CA PHE A 79 3.60 2.85 0.80
C PHE A 79 4.29 3.96 0.02
N GLN A 80 5.46 3.67 -0.54
CA GLN A 80 6.18 4.60 -1.39
C GLN A 80 6.93 3.85 -2.48
N GLY A 81 6.96 4.43 -3.68
CA GLY A 81 7.73 3.95 -4.81
C GLY A 81 8.67 5.03 -5.35
N MET A 82 9.77 4.60 -5.97
CA MET A 82 10.78 5.46 -6.59
C MET A 82 10.77 5.38 -8.12
N SER A 83 9.79 4.69 -8.68
CA SER A 83 9.65 4.47 -10.12
C SER A 83 8.21 4.77 -10.54
N PRO A 84 7.94 5.39 -11.71
CA PRO A 84 6.60 5.68 -12.15
C PRO A 84 5.67 4.46 -12.09
N LEU A 85 4.40 4.69 -11.76
CA LEU A 85 3.36 3.68 -11.92
C LEU A 85 3.17 3.40 -13.41
N LYS A 86 3.37 2.15 -13.83
CA LYS A 86 3.24 1.73 -15.24
C LYS A 86 1.99 0.88 -15.41
N THR A 87 1.33 0.98 -16.55
CA THR A 87 0.38 -0.06 -16.96
C THR A 87 1.13 -1.37 -17.22
N PRO A 88 0.62 -2.52 -16.76
CA PRO A 88 1.21 -3.84 -17.00
C PRO A 88 1.18 -4.23 -18.48
#